data_AF-A0A543INV6-F1
#
_entry.id   AF-A0A543INV6-F1
#
_cell.length_a   1.000
_cell.length_b   1.000
_cell.length_c   1.000
_cell.angle_alpha   90.00
_cell.angle_beta   90.00
_cell.angle_gamma   90.00
#
_symmetry.space_group_name_H-M   'P 1'
#
loop_
_entity.id
_entity.type
_entity.pdbx_description
1 polymer ?
#
loop_
_entity_poly.entity_id
_entity_poly.type
_entity_poly.pdbx_seq_one_letter_code
_entity_poly.pdbx_strand_id
1 'polypeptide(L)'
;MAGGRMSALSLPIDGGASSEFRAFRARTPLFSVSAGRVLVTLTLPERLGASDVEFARGLAEQAAAYAVEVERLYRSGRSYSSGRSSSGRSGKGRAA
;
A
#
# COMPACT_ATOMS: atom_id res chain seq x y z
N MET A 1 -4.31 -4.97 -29.99
CA MET A 1 -4.06 -4.06 -28.85
C MET A 1 -3.26 -2.88 -29.38
N ALA A 2 -3.81 -1.66 -29.32
CA ALA A 2 -3.09 -0.48 -29.77
C ALA A 2 -1.99 -0.16 -28.75
N GLY A 3 -0.73 -0.30 -29.16
CA GLY A 3 0.45 0.01 -28.35
C GLY A 3 0.57 1.50 -28.10
N GLY A 4 -0.19 2.01 -27.13
CA GLY A 4 -0.05 3.37 -26.62
C GLY A 4 1.24 3.53 -25.82
N ARG A 5 1.84 4.72 -25.85
CA ARG A 5 3.01 5.03 -25.02
C ARG A 5 2.61 5.01 -23.55
N MET A 6 3.25 4.15 -22.75
CA MET A 6 3.07 4.12 -21.30
C MET A 6 3.78 5.32 -20.69
N SER A 7 3.04 6.16 -19.96
CA SER A 7 3.63 7.17 -19.06
C SER A 7 3.57 6.62 -17.64
N ALA A 8 4.69 6.66 -16.92
CA ALA A 8 4.80 6.17 -15.57
C ALA A 8 5.01 7.34 -14.59
N LEU A 9 4.32 7.28 -13.45
CA LEU A 9 4.46 8.21 -12.34
C LEU A 9 4.70 7.40 -11.06
N SER A 10 5.83 7.66 -10.40
CA SER A 10 6.13 7.08 -9.09
C SER A 10 6.03 8.17 -8.03
N LEU A 11 5.25 7.91 -6.98
CA LEU A 11 5.01 8.87 -5.91
C LEU A 11 5.56 8.30 -4.60
N PRO A 12 6.46 9.03 -3.91
CA PRO A 12 6.86 8.64 -2.56
C PRO A 12 5.66 8.82 -1.62
N ILE A 13 5.35 7.77 -0.86
CA ILE A 13 4.31 7.77 0.16
C ILE A 13 5.00 7.94 1.52
N ASP A 14 4.67 9.02 2.23
CA ASP A 14 5.15 9.28 3.59
C ASP A 14 4.00 9.21 4.60
N GLY A 15 4.28 9.49 5.88
CA GLY A 15 3.28 9.44 6.94
C GLY A 15 2.15 10.48 6.82
N GLY A 16 2.27 11.45 5.92
CA GLY A 16 1.22 12.43 5.62
C GLY A 16 0.35 12.05 4.42
N ALA A 17 0.64 10.94 3.74
CA ALA A 17 -0.17 10.48 2.63
C ALA A 17 -1.56 10.01 3.09
N SER A 18 -2.56 10.20 2.22
CA SER A 18 -3.93 9.74 2.49
C SER A 18 -4.60 9.22 1.23
N SER A 19 -5.57 8.33 1.41
CA SER A 19 -6.49 7.90 0.35
C SER A 19 -7.93 8.14 0.77
N GLU A 20 -8.76 8.55 -0.18
CA GLU A 20 -10.16 8.86 0.06
C GLU A 20 -11.05 8.30 -1.05
N PHE A 21 -12.13 7.63 -0.66
CA PHE A 21 -13.23 7.24 -1.53
C PHE A 21 -14.45 8.11 -1.24
N ARG A 22 -15.02 8.72 -2.29
CA ARG A 22 -16.27 9.48 -2.22
C ARG A 22 -17.28 8.89 -3.19
N ALA A 23 -18.34 8.29 -2.65
CA ALA A 23 -19.49 7.86 -3.42
C ALA A 23 -20.50 9.01 -3.59
N PHE A 24 -21.16 9.04 -4.74
CA PHE A 24 -22.23 9.98 -5.04
C PHE A 24 -23.45 9.21 -5.55
N ARG A 25 -24.67 9.66 -5.21
CA ARG A 25 -25.90 9.01 -5.69
C ARG A 25 -26.18 9.22 -7.17
N ALA A 26 -25.76 10.35 -7.72
CA ALA A 26 -26.13 10.79 -9.07
C ALA A 26 -24.92 11.03 -10.00
N ARG A 27 -23.71 10.59 -9.62
CA ARG A 27 -22.48 10.78 -10.40
C ARG A 27 -21.51 9.63 -10.16
N THR A 28 -20.49 9.52 -11.02
CA THR A 28 -19.41 8.54 -10.83
C THR A 28 -18.65 8.78 -9.51
N PRO A 29 -18.26 7.69 -8.82
CA PRO A 29 -17.48 7.81 -7.59
C PRO A 29 -16.09 8.36 -7.89
N LEU A 30 -15.50 9.01 -6.89
CA LEU A 30 -14.11 9.47 -6.95
C LEU A 30 -13.28 8.69 -5.94
N PHE A 31 -12.11 8.25 -6.38
CA PHE A 31 -11.06 7.74 -5.52
C PHE A 31 -9.83 8.61 -5.69
N SER A 32 -9.30 9.14 -4.59
CA SER A 32 -8.15 10.03 -4.61
C SER A 32 -7.05 9.56 -3.67
N VAL A 33 -5.80 9.75 -4.08
CA VAL A 33 -4.60 9.55 -3.27
C VAL A 33 -3.83 10.86 -3.22
N SER A 34 -3.51 11.32 -2.01
CA SER A 34 -2.65 12.48 -1.79
C SER A 34 -1.33 12.07 -1.14
N ALA A 35 -0.24 12.63 -1.63
CA ALA A 35 1.09 12.45 -1.07
C ALA A 35 1.90 13.73 -1.29
N GLY A 36 2.22 14.42 -0.19
CA GLY A 36 2.85 15.75 -0.23
C GLY A 36 2.02 16.75 -1.04
N ARG A 37 2.56 17.21 -2.18
CA ARG A 37 1.91 18.19 -3.08
C ARG A 37 1.25 17.54 -4.29
N VAL A 38 1.19 16.21 -4.35
CA VAL A 38 0.58 15.49 -5.48
C VAL A 38 -0.76 14.91 -5.05
N LEU A 39 -1.77 15.15 -5.90
CA LEU A 39 -3.09 14.55 -5.81
C LEU A 39 -3.34 13.74 -7.09
N VAL A 40 -3.63 12.46 -6.93
CA VAL A 40 -4.06 11.58 -8.02
C VAL A 40 -5.51 11.22 -7.79
N THR A 41 -6.38 11.54 -8.74
CA THR A 41 -7.80 11.18 -8.69
C THR A 41 -8.13 10.28 -9.88
N LEU A 42 -8.75 9.13 -9.60
CA LEU A 42 -9.29 8.25 -10.62
C LEU A 42 -10.68 8.75 -11.02
N THR A 43 -10.86 9.02 -12.31
CA THR A 43 -12.13 9.47 -12.88
C THR A 43 -12.65 8.43 -13.85
N LEU A 44 -13.95 8.15 -13.77
CA LEU A 44 -14.66 7.24 -14.68
C LEU A 44 -15.64 8.01 -15.57
N PRO A 45 -15.94 7.50 -16.78
CA PRO A 45 -16.95 8.10 -17.65
C PRO A 45 -18.32 8.12 -16.98
N GLU A 46 -19.19 9.05 -17.40
CA GLU A 46 -20.53 9.22 -16.81
C GLU A 46 -21.40 7.95 -16.89
N ARG A 47 -21.24 7.16 -17.97
CA ARG A 47 -21.90 5.88 -18.16
C ARG A 47 -20.89 4.75 -17.98
N LEU A 48 -21.05 3.98 -16.91
CA LEU A 48 -20.19 2.84 -16.61
C LEU A 48 -20.60 1.61 -17.42
N GLY A 49 -19.62 0.94 -18.01
CA GLY A 49 -19.75 -0.38 -18.62
C GLY A 49 -19.20 -1.50 -17.74
N ALA A 50 -19.31 -2.74 -18.21
CA ALA A 50 -18.80 -3.91 -17.50
C ALA A 50 -17.28 -3.83 -17.25
N SER A 51 -16.52 -3.32 -18.23
CA SER A 51 -15.06 -3.14 -18.10
C SER A 51 -14.67 -2.18 -16.99
N ASP A 52 -15.46 -1.12 -16.74
CA ASP A 52 -15.19 -0.18 -15.66
C ASP A 52 -15.44 -0.83 -14.28
N VAL A 53 -16.45 -1.69 -14.20
CA VAL A 53 -16.74 -2.48 -12.99
C VAL A 53 -15.64 -3.50 -12.72
N GLU A 54 -15.17 -4.18 -13.76
CA GLU A 54 -14.04 -5.12 -13.67
C GLU A 54 -12.76 -4.42 -13.23
N PHE A 55 -12.46 -3.25 -13.81
CA PHE A 55 -11.35 -2.40 -13.37
C PHE A 55 -11.47 -2.04 -11.88
N ALA A 56 -12.63 -1.57 -11.43
CA ALA A 56 -12.83 -1.16 -10.04
C ALA A 56 -12.68 -2.33 -9.06
N ARG A 57 -13.15 -3.53 -9.41
CA ARG A 57 -12.95 -4.75 -8.63
C ARG A 57 -11.48 -5.14 -8.55
N GLY A 58 -10.80 -5.18 -9.70
CA GLY A 58 -9.37 -5.48 -9.75
C GLY A 58 -8.54 -4.49 -8.94
N LEU A 59 -8.86 -3.19 -9.02
CA LEU A 59 -8.21 -2.16 -8.20
C LEU A 59 -8.38 -2.44 -6.69
N ALA A 60 -9.59 -2.77 -6.24
CA ALA A 60 -9.86 -3.08 -4.84
C ALA A 60 -9.11 -4.33 -4.37
N GLU A 61 -9.10 -5.39 -5.18
CA GLU A 61 -8.37 -6.63 -4.88
C GLU A 61 -6.86 -6.40 -4.75
N GLN A 62 -6.26 -5.69 -5.70
CA GLN A 62 -4.83 -5.39 -5.65
C GLN A 62 -4.46 -4.45 -4.50
N ALA A 63 -5.30 -3.44 -4.20
CA ALA A 63 -5.09 -2.55 -3.06
C ALA A 63 -5.18 -3.30 -1.72
N ALA A 64 -6.12 -4.24 -1.58
CA ALA A 64 -6.23 -5.08 -0.40
C ALA A 64 -5.00 -6.00 -0.25
N ALA A 65 -4.56 -6.65 -1.32
CA ALA A 65 -3.35 -7.47 -1.31
C ALA A 65 -2.10 -6.66 -0.93
N TYR A 66 -1.96 -5.44 -1.48
CA TYR A 66 -0.89 -4.52 -1.12
C TYR A 66 -0.90 -4.18 0.38
N ALA A 67 -2.08 -3.87 0.94
CA ALA A 67 -2.20 -3.56 2.37
C ALA A 67 -1.75 -4.72 3.25
N VAL A 68 -2.16 -5.95 2.93
CA VAL A 68 -1.73 -7.16 3.66
C VAL A 68 -0.21 -7.31 3.66
N GLU A 69 0.43 -7.11 2.50
CA GLU A 69 1.89 -7.23 2.40
C GLU A 69 2.63 -6.10 3.13
N VAL A 70 2.13 -4.86 3.10
CA VAL A 70 2.69 -3.75 3.89
C VAL A 70 2.65 -4.08 5.38
N GLU A 71 1.52 -4.61 5.87
CA GLU A 71 1.42 -5.02 7.27
C GLU A 71 2.38 -6.17 7.61
N ARG A 72 2.51 -7.17 6.73
CA ARG A 72 3.45 -8.28 6.91
C ARG A 72 4.88 -7.77 7.03
N LEU A 73 5.30 -6.86 6.14
CA LEU A 73 6.62 -6.24 6.16
C LEU A 73 6.84 -5.41 7.43
N TYR A 74 5.87 -4.57 7.81
CA TYR A 74 5.91 -3.81 9.05
C TYR A 74 6.11 -4.70 10.28
N ARG A 75 5.36 -5.81 10.38
CA ARG A 75 5.51 -6.78 11.48
C ARG A 75 6.87 -7.46 11.46
N SER A 76 7.35 -7.88 10.29
CA SER A 76 8.67 -8.52 10.16
C SER A 76 9.81 -7.59 10.55
N GLY A 77 9.64 -6.29 10.34
CA GLY A 77 10.62 -5.30 10.74
C GLY A 77 10.73 -5.11 12.26
N ARG A 78 9.64 -5.29 13.01
CA ARG A 78 9.73 -5.19 14.48
C ARG A 78 10.57 -6.33 15.10
N SER A 79 10.66 -7.47 14.41
CA SER A 79 11.40 -8.66 14.87
C SER A 79 12.93 -8.53 14.81
N TYR A 80 13.49 -7.60 14.04
CA TYR A 80 14.96 -7.37 14.05
C TYR A 80 15.44 -6.55 15.25
N SER A 81 14.55 -5.91 16.00
CA SER A 81 14.93 -5.03 17.14
C SER A 81 14.98 -5.72 18.50
N SER A 82 14.52 -6.98 18.62
CA SER A 82 14.47 -7.70 19.90
C SER A 82 15.67 -8.62 20.16
N GLY A 83 16.70 -8.61 19.30
CA GLY A 83 17.77 -9.61 19.29
C GLY A 83 19.15 -9.17 19.78
N ARG A 84 19.30 -8.12 20.60
CA ARG A 84 20.63 -7.74 21.13
C ARG A 84 20.65 -7.48 22.63
N SER A 85 20.41 -8.54 23.40
CA SER A 85 20.98 -8.71 24.74
C SER A 85 21.99 -9.85 24.69
N SER A 86 23.15 -9.57 24.10
CA SER A 86 24.36 -10.35 24.29
C SER A 86 24.99 -9.99 25.63
N SER A 87 24.48 -10.56 26.73
CA SER A 87 25.26 -10.74 27.96
C SER A 87 25.50 -12.24 28.07
N GLY A 88 26.69 -12.75 27.80
CA GLY A 88 27.88 -12.42 28.58
C GLY A 88 28.38 -13.73 29.15
N ARG A 89 29.11 -14.45 28.31
CA ARG A 89 30.00 -15.57 28.61
C ARG A 89 30.60 -15.48 30.02
N SER A 90 30.33 -16.47 30.88
CA SER A 90 31.23 -16.77 32.00
C SER A 90 31.14 -18.26 32.34
N GLY A 91 31.94 -19.05 31.64
CA GLY A 91 32.34 -20.35 32.13
C GLY A 91 33.41 -20.15 33.20
N LYS A 92 33.25 -20.81 34.35
CA LYS A 92 34.37 -21.13 35.23
C LYS A 92 34.04 -22.43 35.95
N GLY A 93 34.61 -23.51 35.45
CA GLY A 93 34.59 -24.78 36.15
C GLY A 93 35.39 -24.71 37.45
N ARG A 94 35.09 -25.62 38.37
CA ARG A 94 36.09 -26.19 39.27
C ARG A 94 35.58 -27.49 39.88
N ALA A 95 36.45 -28.48 39.79
CA ALA A 95 36.38 -29.77 40.45
C ALA A 95 36.64 -29.64 41.96
N ALA A 96 36.04 -30.54 42.74
CA ALA A 96 36.66 -31.37 43.77
C ALA A 96 35.65 -32.45 44.18
#